data_AF-A0A3N8B627-F1
#
_entry.id   AF-A0A3N8B627-F1
#
_cell.length_a   1.000
_cell.length_b   1.000
_cell.length_c   1.000
_cell.angle_alpha   90.00
_cell.angle_beta   90.00
_cell.angle_gamma   90.00
#
_symmetry.space_group_name_H-M   'P 1'
#
loop_
_entity.id
_entity.type
_entity.pdbx_description
1 polymer ?
#
loop_
_entity_poly.entity_id
_entity_poly.type
_entity_poly.pdbx_seq_one_letter_code
_entity_poly.pdbx_strand_id
1 'polypeptide(L)' 'MKFSMKTEIHADDRSTIEHAMKTVDADAKVDVDIVAQTVSVDSWLMPEEFLVAFYDEEYDVTIAEW' A
#
# COMPACT_ATOMS: atom_id res chain seq x y z
N MET A 1 6.18 6.79 -4.14
CA MET A 1 6.07 6.63 -2.68
C MET A 1 6.14 5.18 -2.26
N LYS A 2 6.60 4.94 -1.02
CA LYS A 2 6.79 3.63 -0.42
C LYS A 2 6.29 3.62 1.01
N PHE A 3 5.57 2.56 1.35
CA PHE A 3 5.00 2.29 2.64
C PHE A 3 5.68 1.07 3.26
N SER A 4 6.07 1.17 4.52
CA SER A 4 6.53 0.03 5.32
C SER A 4 5.35 -0.51 6.10
N MET A 5 5.10 -1.81 6.00
CA MET A 5 4.08 -2.48 6.78
C MET A 5 4.60 -2.71 8.20
N LYS A 6 3.75 -2.47 9.20
CA LYS A 6 3.99 -2.92 10.57
C LYS A 6 3.25 -4.22 10.88
N THR A 7 2.12 -4.43 10.21
CA THR A 7 1.43 -5.72 10.17
C THR A 7 2.16 -6.64 9.19
N GLU A 8 2.31 -7.91 9.55
CA GLU A 8 2.89 -8.90 8.63
C GLU A 8 1.94 -9.13 7.45
N ILE A 9 2.43 -8.91 6.23
CA ILE A 9 1.71 -9.22 4.99
C ILE A 9 2.19 -10.53 4.38
N HIS A 10 1.28 -11.27 3.77
CA HIS A 10 1.53 -12.52 3.08
C HIS A 10 1.21 -12.43 1.58
N ALA A 11 1.54 -13.48 0.84
CA ALA A 11 1.32 -13.52 -0.61
C ALA A 11 -0.16 -13.36 -0.98
N ASP A 12 -1.08 -13.84 -0.14
CA ASP A 12 -2.53 -13.75 -0.32
C ASP A 12 -3.05 -12.31 -0.18
N ASP A 13 -2.37 -11.46 0.60
CA ASP A 13 -2.78 -10.06 0.84
C ASP A 13 -2.47 -9.14 -0.35
N ARG A 14 -1.63 -9.59 -1.28
CA ARG A 14 -1.23 -8.80 -2.45
C ARG A 14 -2.40 -8.27 -3.25
N SER A 15 -3.38 -9.13 -3.52
CA SER A 15 -4.56 -8.75 -4.31
C SER A 15 -5.46 -7.78 -3.55
N THR A 16 -5.58 -7.93 -2.24
CA THR A 16 -6.34 -7.04 -1.36
C THR A 16 -5.70 -5.66 -1.32
N ILE A 17 -4.40 -5.58 -1.07
CA ILE A 17 -3.63 -4.33 -1.04
C ILE A 17 -3.69 -3.64 -2.41
N GLU A 18 -3.46 -4.37 -3.49
CA GLU A 18 -3.54 -3.80 -4.85
C GLU A 18 -4.93 -3.23 -5.12
N HIS A 19 -5.98 -3.95 -4.75
CA HIS A 19 -7.35 -3.49 -4.92
C HIS A 19 -7.61 -2.22 -4.11
N ALA A 20 -7.24 -2.20 -2.83
CA ALA A 20 -7.41 -1.06 -1.95
C ALA A 20 -6.72 0.20 -2.49
N MET A 21 -5.46 0.09 -2.91
CA MET A 21 -4.74 1.23 -3.51
C MET A 21 -5.40 1.71 -4.80
N LYS A 22 -5.91 0.78 -5.62
CA LYS A 22 -6.65 1.11 -6.86
C LYS A 22 -8.03 1.74 -6.63
N THR A 23 -8.60 1.63 -5.42
CA THR A 23 -9.82 2.38 -5.09
C THR A 23 -9.56 3.88 -4.93
N VAL A 24 -8.34 4.25 -4.52
CA VAL A 24 -7.90 5.64 -4.37
C VAL A 24 -7.48 6.21 -5.72
N ASP A 25 -6.67 5.46 -6.47
CA ASP A 25 -6.23 5.81 -7.82
C ASP A 25 -6.22 4.56 -8.71
N ALA A 26 -7.17 4.49 -9.64
CA ALA A 26 -7.34 3.36 -10.54
C ALA A 26 -6.12 3.14 -11.47
N ASP A 27 -5.34 4.19 -11.74
CA ASP A 27 -4.15 4.15 -12.59
C ASP A 27 -2.86 3.93 -11.79
N ALA A 28 -2.93 3.87 -10.45
CA ALA A 28 -1.76 3.65 -9.61
C ALA A 28 -1.11 2.29 -9.89
N LYS A 29 0.22 2.28 -9.98
CA LYS A 29 0.99 1.02 -10.01
C LYS A 29 1.41 0.67 -8.60
N VAL A 30 1.03 -0.52 -8.18
CA VAL A 30 1.27 -1.04 -6.84
C VAL A 30 2.22 -2.22 -6.96
N ASP A 31 3.31 -2.18 -6.19
CA ASP A 31 4.25 -3.28 -6.05
C ASP A 31 4.31 -3.69 -4.57
N VAL A 32 4.04 -4.97 -4.30
CA VAL A 32 3.95 -5.51 -2.94
C VAL A 32 5.12 -6.48 -2.70
N ASP A 33 6.09 -6.02 -1.92
CA ASP A 33 7.24 -6.81 -1.49
C ASP A 33 6.96 -7.44 -0.12
N ILE A 34 6.61 -8.73 -0.16
CA ILE A 34 6.33 -9.55 1.02
C ILE A 34 7.61 -9.85 1.82
N VAL A 35 8.78 -9.89 1.17
CA VAL A 35 10.04 -10.20 1.88
C VAL A 35 10.51 -8.97 2.65
N ALA A 36 10.42 -7.80 2.01
CA ALA A 36 10.78 -6.53 2.64
C ALA A 36 9.67 -5.97 3.53
N GLN A 37 8.45 -6.53 3.48
CA GLN A 37 7.26 -6.01 4.18
C GLN A 37 6.99 -4.55 3.78
N THR A 38 7.04 -4.27 2.48
CA THR A 38 6.84 -2.92 1.94
C THR A 38 5.91 -2.91 0.74
N VAL A 39 5.17 -1.83 0.57
CA VAL A 39 4.33 -1.57 -0.59
C VAL A 39 4.82 -0.30 -1.27
N SER A 40 5.13 -0.38 -2.56
CA SER A 40 5.48 0.77 -3.37
C SER A 40 4.28 1.15 -4.22
N VAL A 41 3.92 2.44 -4.21
CA VAL A 41 2.83 2.98 -5.02
C VAL A 41 3.40 4.10 -5.90
N ASP A 42 3.22 3.93 -7.20
CA ASP A 42 3.49 4.95 -8.21
C ASP A 42 2.15 5.59 -8.59
N SER A 43 1.93 6.81 -8.10
CA SER A 43 0.71 7.60 -8.33
C SER A 43 1.07 9.09 -8.26
N TRP A 44 0.22 9.93 -8.86
CA TRP A 44 0.33 11.39 -8.78
C TRP A 44 -0.35 11.96 -7.53
N LEU A 45 -1.08 11.16 -6.78
CA LEU A 45 -1.72 11.56 -5.53
C LEU A 45 -0.73 11.58 -4.37
N MET A 46 -1.14 12.24 -3.28
CA MET A 46 -0.33 12.32 -2.07
C MET A 46 -0.37 11.00 -1.29
N PRO A 47 0.73 10.62 -0.60
CA PRO A 47 0.78 9.39 0.18
C PRO A 47 -0.25 9.31 1.30
N GLU A 48 -0.69 10.45 1.87
CA GLU A 48 -1.70 10.45 2.92
C GLU A 48 -3.06 9.88 2.46
N GLU A 49 -3.42 10.02 1.19
CA GLU A 49 -4.68 9.46 0.66
C GLU A 49 -4.67 7.93 0.67
N PHE A 50 -3.49 7.33 0.47
CA PHE A 50 -3.33 5.87 0.50
C PHE A 50 -3.28 5.33 1.92
N LEU A 51 -2.84 6.12 2.91
CA LEU A 51 -2.86 5.70 4.32
C LEU A 51 -4.29 5.34 4.78
N VAL A 52 -5.29 6.07 4.29
CA VAL A 52 -6.70 5.78 4.60
C VAL A 52 -7.12 4.43 4.03
N ALA A 53 -6.71 4.11 2.80
CA ALA A 53 -7.02 2.81 2.19
C ALA A 53 -6.33 1.64 2.89
N PHE A 54 -5.11 1.81 3.41
CA PHE A 54 -4.49 0.79 4.27
C PHE A 54 -5.27 0.62 5.58
N TYR A 55 -5.72 1.72 6.19
CA TYR A 55 -6.45 1.70 7.45
C TYR A 55 -7.83 1.02 7.32
N ASP A 56 -8.56 1.24 6.21
CA ASP A 56 -9.85 0.59 5.94
C ASP A 56 -9.72 -0.95 5.86
N GLU A 57 -8.57 -1.42 5.35
CA GLU A 57 -8.22 -2.84 5.27
C GLU A 57 -7.51 -3.37 6.52
N GLU A 58 -7.54 -2.63 7.63
CA GLU A 58 -6.94 -2.98 8.93
C GLU A 58 -5.40 -3.16 8.89
N TYR A 59 -4.71 -2.59 7.90
CA TYR A 59 -3.24 -2.58 7.82
C TYR A 59 -2.64 -1.35 8.50
N ASP A 60 -1.71 -1.56 9.43
CA ASP A 60 -0.91 -0.47 10.00
C ASP A 60 0.36 -0.28 9.17
N VAL A 61 0.51 0.92 8.60
CA VAL A 61 1.64 1.26 7.72
C VAL A 61 2.27 2.59 8.09
N THR A 62 3.49 2.81 7.62
CA THR A 62 4.17 4.11 7.72
C THR A 62 4.78 4.48 6.39
N ILE A 63 4.77 5.77 6.04
CA ILE A 63 5.46 6.27 4.85
C ILE A 63 6.97 6.12 5.08
N ALA A 64 7.59 5.24 4.31
CA ALA A 64 9.04 5.05 4.34
C ALA A 64 9.74 6.05 3.42
N GLU A 65 9.19 6.26 2.22
CA GLU A 65 9.79 7.12 1.19
C GLU A 65 8.69 7.80 0.35
N TRP A 66 8.97 9.00 -0.16
CA TRP A 66 8.06 9.78 -0.99
C TRP A 66 8.38 9.56 -2.48
#